data_AF-A0A1I6KSR5-F1
#
_entry.id   AF-A0A1I6KSR5-F1
#
_cell.length_a   1.000
_cell.length_b   1.000
_cell.length_c   1.000
_cell.angle_alpha   90.00
_cell.angle_beta   90.00
_cell.angle_gamma   90.00
#
_symmetry.space_group_name_H-M   'P 1'
#
loop_
_entity.id
_entity.type
_entity.pdbx_description
1 polymer ?
#
loop_
_entity_poly.entity_id
_entity_poly.type
_entity_poly.pdbx_seq_one_letter_code
_entity_poly.pdbx_strand_id
1 'polypeptide(L)'
;MKIRIQHENKSIYLEVPDEDFTLMIDADYEDRLSSVEEKETVARRSPQEIMDERFNKPEYNNWHKFDRHRGMPKKPFRKDDESEDATDHMDYFPDNTDEVTREKQEEYEYLCEIIRKTLKEKQAELLIAIFLDGVSVTEYAEREGVSKSAISHRLDTAKKNFKKVFPESSTFPSCHG
;
A
#
# COMPACT_ATOMS: atom_id res chain seq x y z
N MET A 1 35.39 -28.10 -2.33
CA MET A 1 35.93 -26.75 -2.02
C MET A 1 35.07 -26.01 -0.99
N LYS A 2 35.63 -25.06 -0.22
CA LYS A 2 34.85 -24.11 0.62
C LYS A 2 34.58 -22.83 -0.16
N ILE A 3 33.32 -22.43 -0.28
CA ILE A 3 32.92 -21.20 -0.95
C ILE A 3 32.31 -20.20 0.03
N ARG A 4 32.67 -18.92 -0.12
CA ARG A 4 32.13 -17.82 0.68
C ARG A 4 30.96 -17.17 -0.06
N ILE A 5 29.84 -17.03 0.65
CA ILE A 5 28.63 -16.35 0.20
C ILE A 5 28.31 -15.22 1.16
N GLN A 6 27.94 -14.05 0.65
CA GLN A 6 27.38 -12.97 1.46
C GLN A 6 25.85 -13.08 1.44
N HIS A 7 25.25 -13.06 2.62
CA HIS A 7 23.79 -13.03 2.77
C HIS A 7 23.44 -12.28 4.05
N GLU A 8 22.49 -11.34 3.97
CA GLU A 8 22.06 -10.52 5.12
C GLU A 8 23.22 -9.86 5.89
N ASN A 9 24.21 -9.34 5.15
CA ASN A 9 25.43 -8.73 5.71
C ASN A 9 26.30 -9.69 6.56
N LYS A 10 26.18 -11.00 6.35
CA LYS A 10 27.00 -12.03 6.99
C LYS A 10 27.64 -12.92 5.95
N SER A 11 28.91 -13.26 6.18
CA SER A 11 29.64 -14.22 5.35
C SER A 11 29.36 -15.64 5.83
N ILE A 12 28.71 -16.42 4.97
CA ILE A 12 28.41 -17.84 5.15
C ILE A 12 29.43 -18.65 4.33
N TYR A 13 29.89 -19.76 4.88
CA TYR A 13 30.81 -20.68 4.20
C TYR A 13 30.11 -22.01 3.97
N LEU A 14 30.11 -22.48 2.72
CA LEU A 14 29.52 -23.76 2.33
C LEU A 14 30.62 -24.69 1.81
N GLU A 15 30.53 -25.96 2.20
CA GLU A 15 31.34 -27.04 1.63
C GLU A 15 30.60 -27.62 0.44
N VAL A 16 31.15 -27.42 -0.75
CA VAL A 16 30.53 -27.83 -2.02
C VAL A 16 31.55 -28.66 -2.80
N PRO A 17 31.19 -29.84 -3.31
CA PRO A 17 32.03 -30.64 -4.20
C PRO A 17 32.50 -29.83 -5.42
N ASP A 18 33.71 -30.13 -5.91
CA ASP A 18 34.30 -29.37 -7.01
C ASP A 18 33.55 -29.60 -8.34
N GLU A 19 32.89 -30.76 -8.47
CA GLU A 19 32.05 -31.14 -9.61
C GLU A 19 30.84 -30.19 -9.79
N ASP A 20 30.29 -29.68 -8.69
CA ASP A 20 29.10 -28.82 -8.70
C ASP A 20 29.39 -27.41 -9.22
N PHE A 21 30.66 -26.99 -9.24
CA PHE A 21 31.06 -25.67 -9.77
C PHE A 21 31.25 -25.65 -11.29
N THR A 22 31.27 -26.81 -11.95
CA THR A 22 31.48 -26.89 -13.40
C THR A 22 30.42 -26.11 -14.17
N LEU A 23 29.14 -26.32 -13.84
CA LEU A 23 27.99 -25.59 -14.41
C LEU A 23 28.09 -24.08 -14.20
N MET A 24 28.54 -23.67 -13.01
CA MET A 24 28.70 -22.26 -12.66
C MET A 24 29.81 -21.58 -13.48
N ILE A 25 30.94 -22.27 -13.65
CA ILE A 25 32.08 -21.76 -14.44
C ILE A 25 31.71 -21.68 -15.92
N ASP A 26 31.07 -22.72 -16.46
CA ASP A 26 30.70 -22.78 -17.87
C ASP A 26 29.66 -21.70 -18.22
N ALA A 27 28.62 -21.53 -17.40
CA ALA A 27 27.63 -20.47 -17.59
C ALA A 27 28.25 -19.06 -17.52
N ASP A 28 29.16 -18.81 -16.56
CA ASP A 28 29.85 -17.52 -16.48
C ASP A 28 30.72 -17.23 -17.71
N TYR A 29 31.41 -18.26 -18.20
CA TYR A 29 32.25 -18.17 -19.38
C TYR A 29 31.41 -17.87 -20.64
N GLU A 30 30.31 -18.58 -20.85
CA GLU A 30 29.40 -18.38 -21.98
C GLU A 30 28.75 -16.98 -21.97
N ASP A 31 28.25 -16.54 -20.81
CA ASP A 31 27.70 -15.20 -20.64
C ASP A 31 28.73 -14.12 -21.02
N ARG A 32 29.96 -14.23 -20.52
CA ARG A 32 31.02 -13.25 -20.81
C ARG A 32 31.41 -13.28 -22.28
N LEU A 33 31.50 -14.46 -22.88
CA LEU A 33 31.77 -14.63 -24.31
C LEU A 33 30.68 -13.99 -25.20
N SER A 34 29.42 -14.00 -24.75
CA SER A 34 28.33 -13.32 -25.45
C SER A 34 28.34 -11.80 -25.31
N SER A 35 28.96 -11.27 -24.25
CA SER A 35 28.95 -9.84 -23.91
C SER A 35 30.12 -9.04 -24.49
N VAL A 36 31.21 -9.69 -24.93
CA VAL A 36 32.45 -9.04 -25.37
C VAL A 36 32.69 -9.28 -26.88
N GLU A 37 33.06 -8.23 -27.61
CA GLU A 37 33.38 -8.31 -29.05
C GLU A 37 34.74 -9.00 -29.33
N GLU A 38 35.74 -8.80 -28.46
CA GLU A 38 37.07 -9.45 -28.52
C GLU A 38 37.16 -10.68 -27.61
N LYS A 39 36.95 -11.86 -28.21
CA LYS A 39 36.82 -13.16 -27.53
C LYS A 39 38.10 -13.71 -26.90
N GLU A 40 39.27 -13.16 -27.23
CA GLU A 40 40.58 -13.68 -26.80
C GLU A 40 40.95 -13.33 -25.34
N THR A 41 40.26 -12.38 -24.73
CA THR A 41 40.55 -11.92 -23.36
C THR A 41 39.75 -12.67 -22.28
N VAL A 42 38.79 -13.51 -22.66
CA VAL A 42 37.88 -14.19 -21.73
C VAL A 42 38.46 -15.53 -21.31
N ALA A 43 39.07 -15.58 -20.12
CA ALA A 43 39.46 -16.81 -19.44
C ALA A 43 38.37 -17.27 -18.46
N ARG A 44 38.31 -18.59 -18.22
CA ARG A 44 37.48 -19.18 -17.15
C ARG A 44 37.98 -18.66 -15.80
N ARG A 45 37.04 -18.24 -14.96
CA ARG A 45 37.32 -17.69 -13.62
C ARG A 45 37.20 -18.76 -12.56
N SER A 46 37.81 -18.51 -11.40
CA SER A 46 37.60 -19.38 -10.25
C SER A 46 36.17 -19.25 -9.71
N PRO A 47 35.60 -20.31 -9.11
CA PRO A 47 34.23 -20.24 -8.56
C PRO A 47 34.04 -19.11 -7.54
N GLN A 48 35.06 -18.82 -6.72
CA GLN A 48 34.98 -17.75 -5.73
C GLN A 48 34.94 -16.35 -6.38
N GLU A 49 35.70 -16.12 -7.44
CA GLU A 49 35.66 -14.85 -8.18
C GLU A 49 34.28 -14.63 -8.82
N ILE A 50 33.69 -15.69 -9.40
CA ILE A 50 32.35 -15.61 -9.99
C ILE A 50 31.32 -15.31 -8.89
N MET A 51 31.38 -16.02 -7.74
CA MET A 51 30.49 -15.73 -6.61
C MET A 51 30.63 -14.31 -6.10
N ASP A 52 31.87 -13.83 -5.98
CA ASP A 52 32.14 -12.50 -5.46
C ASP A 52 31.60 -11.40 -6.36
N GLU A 53 31.79 -11.51 -7.68
CA GLU A 53 31.37 -10.48 -8.62
C GLU A 53 29.89 -10.52 -8.95
N ARG A 54 29.31 -11.70 -9.18
CA ARG A 54 27.90 -11.81 -9.57
C ARG A 54 26.93 -11.69 -8.40
N PHE A 55 27.34 -12.11 -7.21
CA PHE A 55 26.42 -12.24 -6.08
C PHE A 55 26.89 -11.45 -4.87
N ASN A 56 28.09 -11.71 -4.32
CA ASN A 56 28.46 -11.16 -3.02
C ASN A 56 28.63 -9.64 -3.02
N LYS A 57 29.25 -9.06 -4.05
CA LYS A 57 29.41 -7.59 -4.19
C LYS A 57 28.05 -6.90 -4.40
N PRO A 58 27.20 -7.31 -5.37
CA PRO A 58 25.85 -6.76 -5.49
C PRO A 58 25.03 -6.87 -4.20
N GLU A 59 25.05 -8.02 -3.54
CA GLU A 59 24.30 -8.26 -2.29
C GLU A 59 24.77 -7.31 -1.17
N TYR A 60 26.08 -7.21 -0.96
CA TYR A 60 26.66 -6.27 0.01
C TYR A 60 26.26 -4.82 -0.29
N ASN A 61 26.39 -4.39 -1.54
CA ASN A 61 26.09 -3.02 -1.95
C ASN A 61 24.59 -2.71 -1.83
N ASN A 62 23.72 -3.64 -2.22
CA ASN A 62 22.28 -3.50 -2.12
C ASN A 62 21.84 -3.40 -0.66
N TRP A 63 22.37 -4.29 0.18
CA TRP A 63 22.11 -4.25 1.61
C TRP A 63 22.49 -2.89 2.20
N HIS A 64 23.70 -2.39 1.93
CA HIS A 64 24.13 -1.08 2.45
C HIS A 64 23.34 0.09 1.87
N LYS A 65 22.95 0.03 0.59
CA LYS A 65 22.14 1.07 -0.05
C LYS A 65 20.75 1.17 0.59
N PHE A 66 20.15 0.02 0.88
CA PHE A 66 18.84 -0.07 1.52
C PHE A 66 18.91 0.26 3.01
N ASP A 67 19.92 -0.25 3.71
CA ASP A 67 20.10 -0.04 5.14
C ASP A 67 20.47 1.41 5.49
N ARG A 68 21.12 2.16 4.58
CA ARG A 68 21.43 3.60 4.80
C ARG A 68 20.19 4.44 5.10
N HIS A 69 19.04 4.01 4.60
CA HIS A 69 17.74 4.69 4.74
C HIS A 69 16.79 3.94 5.67
N ARG A 70 17.23 2.82 6.25
CA ARG A 70 16.50 2.15 7.32
C ARG A 70 16.89 2.75 8.66
N GLY A 71 15.90 2.86 9.54
CA GLY A 71 16.08 3.41 10.88
C GLY A 71 15.96 4.93 10.92
N MET A 72 16.20 5.48 12.12
CA MET A 72 16.06 6.91 12.36
C MET A 72 17.13 7.67 11.58
N PRO A 73 16.76 8.75 10.85
CA PRO A 73 17.75 9.59 10.21
C PRO A 73 18.72 10.13 11.28
N LYS A 74 20.02 9.98 11.05
CA LYS A 74 21.06 10.42 12.01
C LYS A 74 21.03 11.93 12.27
N LYS A 75 20.33 12.69 11.43
CA LYS A 75 20.09 14.11 11.60
C LYS A 75 18.59 14.33 11.51
N PRO A 76 17.92 14.80 12.59
CA PRO A 76 16.54 15.22 12.48
C PRO A 76 16.43 16.38 11.48
N PHE A 77 15.35 16.41 10.71
CA PHE A 77 14.97 17.63 10.01
C PHE A 77 14.52 18.63 11.07
N ARG A 78 15.41 19.58 11.39
CA ARG A 78 15.23 20.53 12.49
C ARG A 78 15.14 21.92 11.89
N LYS A 79 14.18 22.73 12.33
CA LYS A 79 14.29 24.18 12.18
C LYS A 79 15.33 24.69 13.19
N ASP A 80 16.11 25.71 12.83
CA ASP A 80 17.26 26.15 13.65
C ASP A 80 16.89 26.52 15.10
N ASP A 81 15.61 26.77 15.39
CA ASP A 81 15.04 27.32 16.61
C ASP A 81 14.44 26.32 17.63
N GLU A 82 14.31 25.04 17.31
CA GLU A 82 13.70 24.05 18.25
C GLU A 82 14.70 23.59 19.33
N SER A 83 14.46 22.56 20.14
CA SER A 83 15.49 21.94 21.03
C SER A 83 15.65 20.45 20.67
N GLU A 84 16.78 19.82 20.99
CA GLU A 84 17.06 18.41 20.60
C GLU A 84 16.01 17.42 21.13
N ASP A 85 15.36 17.74 22.24
CA ASP A 85 14.37 16.91 22.94
C ASP A 85 12.92 17.23 22.54
N ALA A 86 12.71 18.15 21.59
CA ALA A 86 11.39 18.59 21.15
C ALA A 86 10.94 18.00 19.81
N THR A 87 11.80 17.25 19.12
CA THR A 87 11.45 16.63 17.83
C THR A 87 10.64 15.36 18.05
N ASP A 88 9.32 15.44 17.90
CA ASP A 88 8.45 14.27 17.89
C ASP A 88 8.70 13.44 16.63
N HIS A 89 9.19 12.22 16.81
CA HIS A 89 9.50 11.30 15.70
C HIS A 89 8.26 10.85 14.92
N MET A 90 7.05 11.16 15.40
CA MET A 90 5.80 10.98 14.67
C MET A 90 5.70 11.89 13.43
N ASP A 91 6.40 13.03 13.41
CA ASP A 91 6.43 13.97 12.27
C ASP A 91 7.09 13.39 11.00
N TYR A 92 7.79 12.25 11.10
CA TYR A 92 8.36 11.56 9.95
C TYR A 92 7.35 10.72 9.17
N PHE A 93 6.20 10.41 9.76
CA PHE A 93 5.13 9.72 9.06
C PHE A 93 4.27 10.76 8.33
N PRO A 94 3.93 10.52 7.05
CA PRO A 94 3.02 11.42 6.35
C PRO A 94 1.67 11.42 7.07
N ASP A 95 1.23 12.60 7.49
CA ASP A 95 -0.12 12.80 8.00
C ASP A 95 -1.09 12.84 6.83
N ASN A 96 -1.74 11.70 6.57
CA ASN A 96 -2.75 11.58 5.51
C ASN A 96 -4.17 11.91 6.02
N THR A 97 -4.32 12.53 7.19
CA THR A 97 -5.65 12.85 7.73
C THR A 97 -6.42 13.79 6.81
N ASP A 98 -5.76 14.75 6.18
CA ASP A 98 -6.36 15.68 5.21
C ASP A 98 -6.83 14.94 3.93
N GLU A 99 -6.04 14.01 3.42
CA GLU A 99 -6.42 13.20 2.25
C GLU A 99 -7.61 12.30 2.58
N VAL A 100 -7.56 11.58 3.70
CA VAL A 100 -8.63 10.70 4.16
C VAL A 100 -9.92 11.48 4.45
N THR A 101 -9.83 12.70 4.99
CA THR A 101 -11.02 13.53 5.24
C THR A 101 -11.64 14.03 3.95
N ARG A 102 -10.83 14.43 2.96
CA ARG A 102 -11.30 14.80 1.63
C ARG A 102 -11.97 13.63 0.91
N GLU A 103 -11.35 12.45 0.90
CA GLU A 103 -11.93 11.24 0.29
C GLU A 103 -13.29 10.90 0.92
N LYS A 104 -13.39 10.92 2.25
CA LYS A 104 -14.67 10.69 2.95
C LYS A 104 -15.74 11.73 2.58
N GLN A 105 -15.36 13.00 2.41
CA GLN A 105 -16.29 14.05 2.01
C GLN A 105 -16.77 13.83 0.58
N GLU A 106 -15.86 13.55 -0.35
CA GLU A 106 -16.16 13.27 -1.76
C GLU A 106 -17.08 12.04 -1.89
N GLU A 107 -16.80 10.98 -1.13
CA GLU A 107 -17.65 9.78 -1.02
C GLU A 107 -19.05 10.11 -0.50
N TYR A 108 -19.14 10.87 0.60
CA TYR A 108 -20.41 11.24 1.21
C TYR A 108 -21.28 12.08 0.26
N GLU A 109 -20.70 13.09 -0.38
CA GLU A 109 -21.39 13.95 -1.33
C GLU A 109 -21.92 13.15 -2.53
N TYR A 110 -21.09 12.27 -3.08
CA TYR A 110 -21.46 11.38 -4.17
C TYR A 110 -22.65 10.46 -3.82
N LEU A 111 -22.63 9.85 -2.63
CA LEU A 111 -23.74 9.03 -2.13
C LEU A 111 -25.02 9.86 -1.99
N CYS A 112 -24.93 11.06 -1.42
CA CYS A 112 -26.07 11.96 -1.26
C CYS A 112 -26.69 12.32 -2.61
N GLU A 113 -25.88 12.62 -3.62
CA GLU A 113 -26.37 12.91 -4.97
C GLU A 113 -27.14 11.75 -5.58
N ILE A 114 -26.62 10.52 -5.49
CA ILE A 114 -27.29 9.34 -6.04
C ILE A 114 -28.63 9.12 -5.35
N ILE A 115 -28.67 9.22 -4.02
CA ILE A 115 -29.90 9.02 -3.24
C ILE A 115 -30.93 10.09 -3.61
N ARG A 116 -30.52 11.36 -3.72
CA ARG A 116 -31.41 12.48 -4.10
C ARG A 116 -31.89 12.40 -5.55
N LYS A 117 -31.09 11.90 -6.48
CA LYS A 117 -31.47 11.69 -7.89
C LYS A 117 -32.48 10.55 -8.07
N THR A 118 -32.46 9.55 -7.18
CA THR A 118 -33.23 8.30 -7.35
C THR A 118 -34.55 8.27 -6.59
N LEU A 119 -34.64 8.97 -5.45
CA LEU A 119 -35.81 8.97 -4.59
C LEU A 119 -36.47 10.34 -4.50
N LYS A 120 -37.71 10.37 -4.00
CA LYS A 120 -38.38 11.63 -3.64
C LYS A 120 -37.63 12.30 -2.48
N GLU A 121 -37.59 13.62 -2.47
CA GLU A 121 -36.88 14.43 -1.47
C GLU A 121 -37.07 13.94 -0.02
N LYS A 122 -38.31 13.79 0.45
CA LYS A 122 -38.60 13.31 1.82
C LYS A 122 -38.15 11.87 2.12
N GLN A 123 -37.95 11.05 1.10
CA GLN A 123 -37.43 9.67 1.23
C GLN A 123 -35.90 9.66 1.19
N ALA A 124 -35.32 10.49 0.33
CA ALA A 124 -33.87 10.67 0.20
C ALA A 124 -33.28 11.23 1.50
N GLU A 125 -33.81 12.34 2.01
CA GLU A 125 -33.34 13.00 3.24
C GLU A 125 -33.49 12.08 4.47
N LEU A 126 -34.52 11.23 4.51
CA LEU A 126 -34.70 10.24 5.57
C LEU A 126 -33.61 9.16 5.54
N LEU A 127 -33.26 8.66 4.35
CA LEU A 127 -32.21 7.65 4.22
C LEU A 127 -30.82 8.22 4.50
N ILE A 128 -30.53 9.43 4.01
CA ILE A 128 -29.26 10.13 4.27
C ILE A 128 -29.08 10.32 5.78
N ALA A 129 -30.07 10.89 6.46
CA ALA A 129 -29.98 11.16 7.89
C ALA A 129 -29.75 9.88 8.73
N ILE A 130 -30.41 8.78 8.38
CA ILE A 130 -30.34 7.56 9.20
C ILE A 130 -29.12 6.71 8.84
N PHE A 131 -28.77 6.58 7.56
CA PHE A 131 -27.71 5.67 7.11
C PHE A 131 -26.35 6.34 6.87
N LEU A 132 -26.33 7.61 6.47
CA LEU A 132 -25.09 8.36 6.25
C LEU A 132 -24.72 9.21 7.47
N ASP A 133 -25.67 9.97 8.03
CA ASP A 133 -25.41 10.84 9.19
C ASP A 133 -25.48 10.10 10.54
N GLY A 134 -26.00 8.88 10.56
CA GLY A 134 -26.10 8.05 11.77
C GLY A 134 -27.16 8.51 12.78
N VAL A 135 -28.10 9.37 12.38
CA VAL A 135 -29.20 9.83 13.25
C VAL A 135 -30.14 8.67 13.56
N SER A 136 -30.53 8.53 14.82
CA SER A 136 -31.46 7.47 15.20
C SER A 136 -32.88 7.74 14.67
N VAL A 137 -33.65 6.67 14.42
CA VAL A 137 -35.06 6.78 14.00
C VAL A 137 -35.89 7.58 15.01
N THR A 138 -35.53 7.51 16.29
CA THR A 138 -36.18 8.26 17.38
C THR A 138 -35.89 9.75 17.30
N GLU A 139 -34.64 10.16 17.17
CA GLU A 139 -34.25 11.57 17.06
C GLU A 139 -34.84 12.20 15.78
N TYR A 140 -34.84 11.46 14.68
CA TYR A 140 -35.46 11.94 13.44
C TYR A 140 -36.97 12.14 13.58
N ALA A 141 -37.65 11.22 14.27
CA ALA A 141 -39.09 11.29 14.53
C ALA A 141 -39.45 12.50 15.41
N GLU A 142 -38.64 12.77 16.44
CA GLU A 142 -38.78 13.95 17.30
C GLU A 142 -38.58 15.24 16.51
N ARG A 143 -37.57 15.30 15.61
CA ARG A 143 -37.32 16.46 14.74
C ARG A 143 -38.47 16.77 13.79
N GLU A 144 -39.13 15.75 13.24
CA GLU A 144 -40.32 15.93 12.39
C GLU A 144 -41.64 16.04 13.18
N GLY A 145 -41.65 15.76 14.48
CA GLY A 145 -42.86 15.75 15.32
C GLY A 145 -43.82 14.60 15.01
N VAL A 146 -43.32 13.46 14.55
CA VAL A 146 -44.12 12.30 14.13
C VAL A 146 -43.80 11.09 15.02
N SER A 147 -44.68 10.09 15.09
CA SER A 147 -44.39 8.85 15.80
C SER A 147 -43.26 8.05 15.15
N LYS A 148 -42.49 7.34 15.98
CA LYS A 148 -41.44 6.41 15.54
C LYS A 148 -41.95 5.39 14.51
N SER A 149 -43.16 4.86 14.72
CA SER A 149 -43.78 3.87 13.82
C SER A 149 -44.04 4.42 12.42
N ALA A 150 -44.46 5.68 12.31
CA ALA A 150 -44.67 6.33 11.02
C ALA A 150 -43.35 6.52 10.26
N ILE A 151 -42.26 6.90 10.95
CA ILE A 151 -40.92 6.99 10.34
C ILE A 151 -40.44 5.61 9.90
N SER A 152 -40.62 4.56 10.69
CA SER A 152 -40.29 3.18 10.29
C SER A 152 -41.01 2.77 9.01
N HIS A 153 -42.31 3.03 8.89
CA HIS A 153 -43.06 2.74 7.66
C HIS A 153 -42.59 3.56 6.45
N ARG A 154 -42.26 4.84 6.63
CA ARG A 154 -41.68 5.68 5.57
C ARG A 154 -40.33 5.14 5.11
N LEU A 155 -39.48 4.72 6.06
CA LEU A 155 -38.17 4.14 5.81
C LEU A 155 -38.27 2.81 5.05
N ASP A 156 -39.20 1.93 5.43
CA ASP A 156 -39.44 0.67 4.69
C ASP A 156 -39.88 0.93 3.25
N THR A 157 -40.71 1.96 3.04
CA THR A 157 -41.16 2.37 1.71
C THR A 157 -40.00 2.94 0.89
N ALA A 158 -39.15 3.77 1.50
CA ALA A 158 -37.95 4.32 0.88
C ALA A 158 -36.98 3.20 0.46
N LYS A 159 -36.71 2.24 1.35
CA LYS A 159 -35.88 1.05 1.05
C LYS A 159 -36.43 0.23 -0.11
N LYS A 160 -37.74 -0.02 -0.14
CA LYS A 160 -38.38 -0.76 -1.24
C LYS A 160 -38.24 -0.03 -2.58
N ASN A 161 -38.38 1.30 -2.59
CA ASN A 161 -38.20 2.10 -3.79
C ASN A 161 -36.74 2.12 -4.24
N PHE A 162 -35.80 2.26 -3.30
CA PHE A 162 -34.37 2.25 -3.58
C PHE A 162 -33.93 0.90 -4.18
N LYS A 163 -34.39 -0.22 -3.61
CA LYS A 163 -34.10 -1.58 -4.09
C LYS A 163 -34.65 -1.85 -5.50
N LYS A 164 -35.70 -1.14 -5.95
CA LYS A 164 -36.18 -1.26 -7.34
C LYS A 164 -35.19 -0.67 -8.35
N VAL A 165 -34.45 0.35 -7.93
CA VAL A 165 -33.43 1.01 -8.78
C VAL A 165 -32.10 0.26 -8.68
N PHE A 166 -31.71 -0.14 -7.48
CA PHE A 166 -30.49 -0.90 -7.21
C PHE A 166 -30.83 -2.24 -6.53
N PRO A 167 -31.13 -3.28 -7.32
CA PRO A 167 -31.53 -4.58 -6.78
C PRO A 167 -30.38 -5.34 -6.12
N GLU A 168 -29.16 -5.15 -6.64
CA GLU A 168 -27.92 -5.75 -6.16
C GLU A 168 -26.89 -4.67 -5.80
N SER A 169 -25.99 -4.98 -4.87
CA SER A 169 -24.91 -4.08 -4.48
C SER A 169 -23.96 -3.76 -5.63
N SER A 170 -23.81 -4.67 -6.59
CA SER A 170 -23.01 -4.53 -7.82
C SER A 170 -23.54 -3.45 -8.76
N THR A 171 -24.83 -3.11 -8.68
CA THR A 171 -25.47 -2.09 -9.52
C THR A 171 -25.28 -0.68 -8.96
N PHE A 172 -24.82 -0.58 -7.70
CA PHE A 172 -24.59 0.70 -7.07
C PHE A 172 -23.29 1.31 -7.59
N PRO A 173 -23.31 2.54 -8.12
CA PRO A 173 -22.14 3.12 -8.77
C PRO A 173 -21.09 3.53 -7.73
N SER A 174 -19.82 3.37 -8.09
CA SER A 174 -18.66 3.74 -7.27
C SER A 174 -18.25 5.18 -7.53
N CYS A 175 -17.88 5.91 -6.47
CA CYS A 175 -17.25 7.23 -6.58
C CYS A 175 -15.91 7.20 -7.34
N HIS A 176 -15.22 6.06 -7.31
CA HIS A 176 -13.88 5.90 -7.90
C HIS A 176 -13.87 5.29 -9.32
N GLY A 177 -15.05 5.07 -9.93
CA GLY A 177 -15.18 4.49 -11.28
C GLY A 177 -15.14 2.96 -11.32
#